data_AF-A0A3M2SH03-F1
#
_entry.id   AF-A0A3M2SH03-F1
#
_cell.length_a   1.000
_cell.length_b   1.000
_cell.length_c   1.000
_cell.angle_alpha   90.00
_cell.angle_beta   90.00
_cell.angle_gamma   90.00
#
_symmetry.space_group_name_H-M   'P 1'
#
loop_
_entity.id
_entity.type
_entity.pdbx_description
1 polymer ?
#
loop_
_entity_poly.entity_id
_entity_poly.type
_entity_poly.pdbx_seq_one_letter_code
_entity_poly.pdbx_strand_id
1 'polypeptide(L)'
;MALDFYSRLRFTENLLPQLRHAATTTITSQDAQDSPILARVISVLGGGSEKKIDTNDLSLKHNYTLGASTSHAVTMTTLSFESLAAEPDNENVVFCHTSPGMVKTNGDRELPFLIRAFITAFNTVCSPLTVSAQECGERHVRTAINPKFQGGKLYLVGPRSQEVAIEDSKVLTEMHKAGLVDVVGKHTKTVFEGICDGNEAL
;
A
#
# COMPACT_ATOMS: atom_id res chain seq x y z
N MET A 1 5.51 -11.63 -2.07
CA MET A 1 5.06 -11.34 -0.69
C MET A 1 6.14 -10.77 0.22
N ALA A 2 7.35 -11.35 0.29
CA ALA A 2 8.45 -10.83 1.12
C ALA A 2 8.72 -9.33 0.92
N LEU A 3 9.06 -8.91 -0.30
CA LEU A 3 9.39 -7.51 -0.59
C LEU A 3 8.17 -6.59 -0.61
N ASP A 4 7.12 -6.98 -1.34
CA ASP A 4 6.01 -6.08 -1.67
C ASP A 4 5.02 -5.86 -0.53
N PHE A 5 4.99 -6.76 0.45
CA PHE A 5 4.09 -6.68 1.60
C PHE A 5 4.87 -6.71 2.92
N TYR A 6 5.50 -7.83 3.27
CA TYR A 6 6.09 -8.02 4.60
C TYR A 6 7.16 -6.99 4.94
N SER A 7 8.12 -6.75 4.03
CA SER A 7 9.17 -5.76 4.25
C SER A 7 8.61 -4.34 4.36
N ARG A 8 7.60 -3.98 3.56
CA ARG A 8 6.98 -2.64 3.60
C ARG A 8 6.19 -2.42 4.88
N LEU A 9 5.43 -3.42 5.31
CA LEU A 9 4.69 -3.36 6.56
C LEU A 9 5.64 -3.30 7.75
N ARG A 10 6.70 -4.12 7.76
CA ARG A 10 7.71 -4.07 8.82
C ARG A 10 8.45 -2.74 8.88
N PHE A 11 8.79 -2.18 7.72
CA PHE A 11 9.39 -0.85 7.61
C PHE A 11 8.44 0.22 8.16
N THR A 12 7.14 0.10 7.87
CA THR A 12 6.11 0.99 8.40
C THR A 12 6.04 0.90 9.92
N GLU A 13 5.84 -0.29 10.48
CA GLU A 13 5.76 -0.52 11.93
C GLU A 13 6.97 0.01 12.68
N ASN A 14 8.18 -0.24 12.16
CA ASN A 14 9.42 0.22 12.80
C ASN A 14 9.58 1.75 12.82
N LEU A 15 8.93 2.46 11.88
CA LEU A 15 8.96 3.91 11.79
C LEU A 15 7.75 4.61 12.46
N LEU A 16 6.73 3.85 12.87
CA LEU A 16 5.56 4.42 13.54
C LEU A 16 5.92 5.26 14.77
N PRO A 17 6.82 4.84 15.68
CA PRO A 17 7.16 5.68 16.85
C PRO A 17 7.65 7.08 16.46
N GLN A 18 8.46 7.20 15.41
CA GLN A 18 8.97 8.48 14.92
C GLN A 18 7.87 9.29 14.22
N LEU A 19 7.00 8.63 13.46
CA LEU A 19 5.84 9.28 12.82
C LEU A 19 4.87 9.84 13.87
N ARG A 20 4.57 9.07 14.92
CA ARG A 20 3.72 9.51 16.05
C ARG A 20 4.29 10.74 16.74
N HIS A 21 5.61 10.75 16.97
CA HIS A 21 6.31 11.88 17.56
C HIS A 21 6.26 13.14 16.67
N ALA A 22 6.48 12.97 15.36
CA ALA A 22 6.38 14.07 14.39
C ALA A 22 4.95 14.62 14.31
N ALA A 23 3.95 13.74 14.32
CA ALA A 23 2.54 14.13 14.27
C ALA A 23 2.13 14.99 15.47
N THR A 24 2.58 14.62 16.67
CA THR A 24 2.27 15.35 17.91
C THR A 24 2.93 16.72 17.94
N THR A 25 4.20 16.81 17.52
CA THR A 25 4.96 18.08 17.52
C THR A 25 4.29 19.13 16.65
N THR A 26 3.80 18.76 15.46
CA THR A 26 3.14 19.70 14.54
C THR A 26 1.88 20.33 15.14
N ILE A 27 1.09 19.57 15.90
CA ILE A 27 -0.16 20.04 16.53
C ILE A 27 0.12 21.07 17.64
N THR A 28 1.25 20.96 18.34
CA THR A 28 1.58 21.82 19.49
C THR A 28 2.21 23.18 19.13
N SER A 29 2.59 23.39 17.87
CA SER A 29 3.20 24.64 17.40
C SER A 29 2.17 25.76 17.33
N GLN A 30 2.44 26.96 17.87
CA GLN A 30 1.52 28.12 17.75
C GLN A 30 1.32 28.61 16.29
N ASP A 31 2.17 28.16 15.34
CA ASP A 31 2.02 28.32 13.89
C ASP A 31 1.19 27.20 13.22
N ALA A 32 0.56 26.30 14.00
CA ALA A 32 -0.19 25.14 13.52
C ALA A 32 -1.44 25.47 12.71
N GLN A 33 -1.89 26.74 12.69
CA GLN A 33 -3.01 27.16 11.86
C GLN A 33 -2.71 26.97 10.35
N ASP A 34 -1.43 26.99 9.94
CA ASP A 34 -1.00 26.90 8.53
C ASP A 34 -0.02 25.75 8.22
N SER A 35 0.42 24.96 9.22
CA SER A 35 1.40 23.88 8.99
C SER A 35 0.71 22.52 8.80
N PRO A 36 0.78 21.91 7.60
CA PRO A 36 0.14 20.62 7.34
C PRO A 36 0.81 19.49 8.14
N ILE A 37 0.02 18.56 8.70
CA ILE A 37 0.55 17.33 9.31
C ILE A 37 1.33 16.54 8.25
N LEU A 38 2.63 16.36 8.45
CA LEU A 38 3.52 15.65 7.51
C LEU A 38 3.81 14.20 7.92
N ALA A 39 3.30 13.74 9.06
CA ALA A 39 3.44 12.35 9.51
C ALA A 39 2.53 11.41 8.69
N ARG A 40 3.08 10.82 7.63
CA ARG A 40 2.31 10.05 6.64
C ARG A 40 3.07 8.83 6.16
N VAL A 41 2.33 7.76 5.86
CA VAL A 41 2.81 6.56 5.19
C VAL A 41 2.10 6.46 3.84
N ILE A 42 2.90 6.35 2.77
CA ILE A 42 2.38 6.18 1.41
C ILE A 42 2.93 4.87 0.86
N SER A 43 2.08 3.87 0.75
CA SER A 43 2.43 2.63 0.06
C SER A 43 1.90 2.67 -1.37
N VAL A 44 2.79 2.47 -2.34
CA VAL A 44 2.44 2.49 -3.77
C VAL A 44 2.35 1.07 -4.27
N LEU A 45 1.13 0.59 -4.56
CA LEU A 45 0.81 -0.58 -5.38
C LEU A 45 -0.70 -0.84 -5.33
N GLY A 46 -1.46 -0.46 -6.37
CA GLY A 46 -2.83 -0.96 -6.55
C GLY A 46 -3.88 -0.54 -5.50
N GLY A 47 -3.67 0.51 -4.72
CA GLY A 47 -4.69 1.02 -3.80
C GLY A 47 -6.01 1.36 -4.52
N GLY A 48 -7.13 0.90 -3.97
CA GLY A 48 -8.46 1.01 -4.60
C GLY A 48 -8.70 0.00 -5.73
N SER A 49 -7.89 -1.04 -5.83
CA SER A 49 -8.03 -2.15 -6.78
C SER A 49 -7.84 -3.51 -6.12
N GLU A 50 -8.26 -3.61 -4.86
CA GLU A 50 -8.18 -4.81 -4.03
C GLU A 50 -8.99 -5.96 -4.64
N LYS A 51 -8.51 -7.19 -4.40
CA LYS A 51 -9.07 -8.41 -4.98
C LYS A 51 -9.17 -9.49 -3.92
N LYS A 52 -10.06 -10.46 -4.14
CA LYS A 52 -10.14 -11.64 -3.27
C LYS A 52 -8.77 -12.34 -3.20
N ILE A 53 -8.40 -12.72 -1.99
CA ILE A 53 -7.15 -13.41 -1.66
C ILE A 53 -7.47 -14.80 -1.08
N ASP A 54 -6.56 -15.74 -1.25
CA ASP A 54 -6.67 -17.06 -0.64
C ASP A 54 -6.27 -16.95 0.84
N THR A 55 -7.26 -16.98 1.74
CA THR A 55 -7.02 -16.89 3.18
C THR A 55 -6.37 -18.15 3.76
N ASN A 56 -6.37 -19.28 3.04
CA ASN A 56 -5.67 -20.50 3.45
C ASN A 56 -4.20 -20.52 3.00
N ASP A 57 -3.79 -19.58 2.14
CA ASP A 57 -2.43 -19.47 1.63
C ASP A 57 -1.97 -18.00 1.57
N LEU A 58 -2.11 -17.27 2.67
CA LEU A 58 -1.79 -15.84 2.75
C LEU A 58 -0.33 -15.53 2.37
N SER A 59 0.59 -16.45 2.67
CA SER A 59 2.01 -16.35 2.30
C SER A 59 2.29 -16.77 0.85
N LEU A 60 1.31 -17.31 0.12
CA LEU A 60 1.42 -17.84 -1.24
C LEU A 60 2.54 -18.86 -1.41
N LYS A 61 2.54 -19.87 -0.54
CA LYS A 61 3.48 -20.99 -0.55
C LYS A 61 3.06 -22.10 -1.50
N HIS A 62 1.76 -22.23 -1.74
CA HIS A 62 1.19 -23.33 -2.48
C HIS A 62 0.60 -22.86 -3.82
N ASN A 63 -0.05 -21.69 -3.84
CA ASN A 63 -0.81 -21.19 -4.99
C ASN A 63 -0.16 -19.93 -5.62
N TYR A 64 1.17 -19.91 -5.72
CA TYR A 64 1.89 -18.75 -6.26
C TYR A 64 1.64 -18.55 -7.76
N THR A 65 1.18 -17.35 -8.11
CA THR A 65 1.29 -16.76 -9.45
C THR A 65 1.62 -15.28 -9.31
N LEU A 66 2.12 -14.64 -10.37
CA LEU A 66 2.39 -13.20 -10.32
C LEU A 66 1.12 -12.40 -9.98
N GLY A 67 -0.02 -12.76 -10.59
CA GLY A 67 -1.31 -12.13 -10.33
C GLY A 67 -1.82 -12.35 -8.90
N ALA A 68 -1.67 -13.57 -8.36
CA ALA A 68 -2.02 -13.86 -6.97
C ALA A 68 -1.11 -13.07 -6.01
N SER A 69 0.20 -13.04 -6.26
CA SER A 69 1.16 -12.27 -5.45
C SER A 69 0.84 -10.78 -5.43
N THR A 70 0.52 -10.18 -6.58
CA THR A 70 0.07 -8.78 -6.62
C THR A 70 -1.23 -8.59 -5.86
N SER A 71 -2.21 -9.48 -6.06
CA SER A 71 -3.53 -9.37 -5.40
C SER A 71 -3.42 -9.48 -3.87
N HIS A 72 -2.60 -10.42 -3.38
CA HIS A 72 -2.29 -10.56 -1.96
C HIS A 72 -1.55 -9.34 -1.42
N ALA A 73 -0.48 -8.89 -2.08
CA ALA A 73 0.28 -7.73 -1.63
C ALA A 73 -0.58 -6.46 -1.52
N VAL A 74 -1.39 -6.18 -2.55
CA VAL A 74 -2.32 -5.04 -2.57
C VAL A 74 -3.32 -5.16 -1.41
N THR A 75 -4.06 -6.26 -1.37
CA THR A 75 -5.18 -6.41 -0.43
C THR A 75 -4.71 -6.49 1.02
N MET A 76 -3.64 -7.23 1.30
CA MET A 76 -3.08 -7.32 2.64
C MET A 76 -2.49 -5.98 3.10
N THR A 77 -1.91 -5.17 2.19
CA THR A 77 -1.46 -3.80 2.51
C THR A 77 -2.64 -2.94 2.94
N THR A 78 -3.74 -2.95 2.17
CA THR A 78 -4.97 -2.22 2.52
C THR A 78 -5.46 -2.63 3.90
N LEU A 79 -5.72 -3.92 4.12
CA LEU A 79 -6.23 -4.42 5.41
C LEU A 79 -5.29 -4.12 6.59
N SER A 80 -3.98 -4.20 6.38
CA SER A 80 -3.00 -3.89 7.44
C SER A 80 -2.98 -2.40 7.75
N PHE A 81 -3.06 -1.53 6.75
CA PHE A 81 -3.13 -0.08 6.97
C PHE A 81 -4.46 0.35 7.59
N GLU A 82 -5.57 -0.34 7.30
CA GLU A 82 -6.83 -0.12 8.03
C GLU A 82 -6.65 -0.42 9.53
N SER A 83 -6.04 -1.56 9.86
CA SER A 83 -5.74 -1.92 11.25
C SER A 83 -4.85 -0.87 11.91
N LEU A 84 -3.76 -0.46 11.26
CA LEU A 84 -2.83 0.54 11.81
C LEU A 84 -3.52 1.90 11.98
N ALA A 85 -4.31 2.36 11.01
CA ALA A 85 -4.98 3.65 11.08
C ALA A 85 -6.05 3.71 12.18
N ALA A 86 -6.62 2.57 12.56
CA ALA A 86 -7.61 2.46 13.63
C ALA A 86 -7.00 2.44 15.05
N GLU A 87 -5.68 2.29 15.18
CA GLU A 87 -5.02 2.33 16.49
C GLU A 87 -5.07 3.75 17.08
N PRO A 88 -5.45 3.92 18.36
CA PRO A 88 -5.46 5.24 19.00
C PRO A 88 -4.13 5.98 18.93
N ASP A 89 -3.01 5.27 19.07
CA ASP A 89 -1.67 5.85 18.98
C ASP A 89 -1.34 6.42 17.58
N ASN A 90 -2.07 6.00 16.54
CA ASN A 90 -1.87 6.42 15.15
C ASN A 90 -2.93 7.43 14.68
N GLU A 91 -3.75 7.99 15.58
CA GLU A 91 -4.85 8.92 15.23
C GLU A 91 -4.40 10.13 14.40
N ASN A 92 -3.13 10.54 14.54
CA ASN A 92 -2.55 11.69 13.83
C ASN A 92 -1.61 11.28 12.68
N VAL A 93 -1.45 9.99 12.41
CA VAL A 93 -0.64 9.47 11.29
C VAL A 93 -1.55 9.19 10.11
N VAL A 94 -1.19 9.71 8.94
CA VAL A 94 -1.98 9.50 7.71
C VAL A 94 -1.50 8.25 6.99
N PHE A 95 -2.41 7.35 6.65
CA PHE A 95 -2.11 6.18 5.81
C PHE A 95 -2.75 6.32 4.45
N CYS A 96 -1.94 6.25 3.40
CA CYS A 96 -2.38 6.26 2.01
C CYS A 96 -1.89 4.99 1.31
N HIS A 97 -2.82 4.26 0.70
CA HIS A 97 -2.49 3.19 -0.23
C HIS A 97 -2.86 3.63 -1.64
N THR A 98 -1.86 3.74 -2.51
CA THR A 98 -2.00 4.42 -3.80
C THR A 98 -1.77 3.48 -4.96
N SER A 99 -2.39 3.79 -6.10
CA SER A 99 -2.22 3.09 -7.36
C SER A 99 -1.48 3.99 -8.35
N PRO A 100 -0.38 3.51 -8.98
CA PRO A 100 0.36 4.29 -9.97
C PRO A 100 -0.27 4.27 -11.37
N GLY A 101 -1.22 3.36 -11.61
CA GLY A 101 -1.72 3.08 -12.96
C GLY A 101 -0.68 2.37 -13.83
N MET A 102 -0.88 2.43 -15.15
CA MET A 102 0.04 1.81 -16.11
C MET A 102 1.22 2.75 -16.37
N VAL A 103 2.29 2.65 -15.59
CA VAL A 103 3.45 3.55 -15.73
C VAL A 103 4.50 2.95 -16.66
N LYS A 104 4.97 3.75 -17.61
CA LYS A 104 6.16 3.40 -18.42
C LYS A 104 7.39 3.54 -17.54
N THR A 105 7.91 2.41 -17.05
CA THR A 105 9.16 2.33 -16.29
C THR A 105 10.17 1.49 -17.04
N ASN A 106 11.46 1.61 -16.72
CA ASN A 106 12.52 0.75 -17.26
C ASN A 106 12.67 -0.56 -16.46
N GLY A 107 11.55 -1.09 -15.93
CA GLY A 107 11.56 -2.32 -15.12
C GLY A 107 11.86 -3.60 -15.92
N ASP A 108 11.71 -3.53 -17.24
CA ASP A 108 12.00 -4.60 -18.18
C ASP A 108 13.48 -4.65 -18.60
N ARG A 109 14.35 -3.77 -18.07
CA ARG A 109 15.74 -3.63 -18.52
C ARG A 109 16.56 -4.93 -18.43
N GLU A 110 16.28 -5.75 -17.43
CA GLU A 110 16.96 -7.04 -17.17
C GLU A 110 16.34 -8.20 -17.97
N LEU A 111 15.27 -7.96 -18.73
CA LEU A 111 14.61 -8.99 -19.52
C LEU A 111 15.34 -9.23 -20.85
N PRO A 112 15.23 -10.44 -21.42
CA PRO A 112 15.73 -10.75 -22.76
C PRO A 112 15.24 -9.76 -23.81
N PHE A 113 16.11 -9.45 -24.80
CA PHE A 113 15.85 -8.45 -25.84
C PHE A 113 14.49 -8.61 -26.54
N LEU A 114 14.09 -9.83 -26.89
CA LEU A 114 12.82 -10.10 -27.57
C LEU A 114 11.61 -9.73 -26.70
N ILE A 115 11.69 -9.97 -25.40
CA ILE A 115 10.62 -9.63 -24.44
C ILE A 115 10.55 -8.11 -24.28
N ARG A 116 11.70 -7.43 -24.20
CA ARG A 116 11.77 -5.96 -24.15
C ARG A 116 11.21 -5.31 -25.41
N ALA A 117 11.55 -5.84 -26.58
CA ALA A 117 11.01 -5.37 -27.85
C ALA A 117 9.48 -5.52 -27.90
N PHE A 118 8.96 -6.67 -27.44
CA PHE A 118 7.52 -6.89 -27.32
C PHE A 118 6.85 -5.91 -26.34
N ILE A 119 7.41 -5.73 -25.13
CA ILE A 119 6.89 -4.79 -24.13
C ILE A 119 6.91 -3.36 -24.66
N THR A 120 7.96 -2.97 -25.39
CA THR A 120 8.08 -1.64 -25.99
C THR A 120 7.01 -1.44 -27.07
N ALA A 121 6.80 -2.42 -27.94
CA ALA A 121 5.75 -2.38 -28.96
C ALA A 121 4.35 -2.32 -28.31
N PHE A 122 4.09 -3.14 -27.30
CA PHE A 122 2.84 -3.14 -26.54
C PHE A 122 2.59 -1.79 -25.85
N ASN A 123 3.58 -1.22 -25.17
CA ASN A 123 3.50 0.09 -24.51
C ASN A 123 3.28 1.24 -25.50
N THR A 124 3.75 1.09 -26.74
CA THR A 124 3.52 2.07 -27.81
C THR A 124 2.06 2.03 -28.26
N VAL A 125 1.51 0.83 -28.49
CA VAL A 125 0.10 0.63 -28.83
C VAL A 125 -0.82 1.09 -27.70
N CYS A 126 -0.48 0.79 -26.44
CA CYS A 126 -1.26 1.16 -25.27
C CYS A 126 -0.95 2.56 -24.74
N SER A 127 -0.19 3.39 -25.47
CA SER A 127 0.28 4.70 -24.98
C SER A 127 -0.82 5.61 -24.39
N PRO A 128 -2.06 5.69 -24.94
CA PRO A 128 -3.13 6.51 -24.36
C PRO A 128 -3.57 6.06 -22.96
N LEU A 129 -3.29 4.81 -22.58
CA LEU A 129 -3.62 4.24 -21.28
C LEU A 129 -2.44 4.30 -20.31
N THR A 130 -1.26 4.72 -20.78
CA THR A 130 -0.04 4.80 -19.96
C THR A 130 0.17 6.18 -19.38
N VAL A 131 0.78 6.23 -18.19
CA VAL A 131 1.18 7.44 -17.49
C VAL A 131 2.70 7.52 -17.50
N SER A 132 3.26 8.72 -17.63
CA SER A 132 4.70 8.91 -17.52
C SER A 132 5.17 8.72 -16.06
N ALA A 133 6.42 8.34 -15.86
CA ALA A 133 6.98 8.25 -14.50
C ALA A 133 6.96 9.60 -13.77
N GLN A 134 7.15 10.71 -14.49
CA GLN A 134 7.07 12.06 -13.95
C GLN A 134 5.66 12.38 -13.43
N GLU A 135 4.64 12.20 -14.27
CA GLU A 135 3.26 12.49 -13.89
C GLU A 135 2.80 11.58 -12.74
N CYS A 136 3.19 10.30 -12.76
CA CYS A 136 2.97 9.40 -11.64
C CYS A 136 3.62 9.94 -10.36
N GLY A 137 4.87 10.41 -10.42
CA GLY A 137 5.58 11.02 -9.29
C GLY A 137 4.85 12.25 -8.75
N GLU A 138 4.45 13.17 -9.63
CA GLU A 138 3.69 14.38 -9.26
C GLU A 138 2.37 14.04 -8.55
N ARG A 139 1.66 13.01 -9.03
CA ARG A 139 0.43 12.50 -8.40
C ARG A 139 0.65 11.96 -6.98
N HIS A 140 1.77 11.26 -6.75
CA HIS A 140 2.12 10.72 -5.43
C HIS A 140 2.63 11.80 -4.47
N VAL A 141 3.43 12.75 -4.97
CA VAL A 141 3.85 13.93 -4.18
C VAL A 141 2.63 14.75 -3.79
N ARG A 142 1.68 14.96 -4.71
CA ARG A 142 0.42 15.64 -4.39
C ARG A 142 -0.35 14.89 -3.30
N THR A 143 -0.39 13.56 -3.34
CA THR A 143 -0.99 12.75 -2.27
C THR A 143 -0.27 12.96 -0.93
N ALA A 144 1.06 13.08 -0.96
CA ALA A 144 1.86 13.30 0.25
C ALA A 144 1.62 14.65 0.92
N ILE A 145 1.36 15.71 0.15
CA ILE A 145 1.26 17.08 0.68
C ILE A 145 -0.19 17.58 0.78
N ASN A 146 -1.18 16.82 0.33
CA ASN A 146 -2.56 17.28 0.29
C ASN A 146 -3.17 17.34 1.70
N PRO A 147 -3.58 18.54 2.19
CA PRO A 147 -4.15 18.70 3.53
C PRO A 147 -5.50 17.99 3.71
N LYS A 148 -6.14 17.57 2.60
CA LYS A 148 -7.37 16.75 2.64
C LYS A 148 -7.17 15.43 3.40
N PHE A 149 -5.98 14.84 3.33
CA PHE A 149 -5.71 13.57 3.99
C PHE A 149 -5.23 13.84 5.42
N GLN A 150 -5.98 13.38 6.40
CA GLN A 150 -5.75 13.58 7.83
C GLN A 150 -5.61 12.23 8.55
N GLY A 151 -5.10 12.22 9.78
CA GLY A 151 -4.86 10.97 10.51
C GLY A 151 -6.14 10.23 10.89
N GLY A 152 -5.99 9.00 11.37
CA GLY A 152 -7.08 8.21 11.96
C GLY A 152 -7.92 7.43 10.95
N LYS A 153 -7.57 7.43 9.66
CA LYS A 153 -8.15 6.53 8.67
C LYS A 153 -7.20 6.24 7.50
N LEU A 154 -7.52 5.16 6.78
CA LEU A 154 -6.88 4.83 5.51
C LEU A 154 -7.54 5.59 4.35
N TYR A 155 -6.70 6.08 3.43
CA TYR A 155 -7.12 6.56 2.12
C TYR A 155 -6.65 5.64 1.00
N LEU A 156 -7.58 5.21 0.16
CA LEU A 156 -7.26 4.56 -1.11
C LEU A 156 -7.22 5.62 -2.21
N VAL A 157 -6.12 5.68 -2.96
CA VAL A 157 -5.92 6.68 -4.01
C VAL A 157 -5.64 5.98 -5.34
N GLY A 158 -6.58 6.13 -6.27
CA GLY A 158 -6.50 5.53 -7.59
C GLY A 158 -5.48 6.19 -8.52
N PRO A 159 -5.30 5.64 -9.74
CA PRO A 159 -4.25 6.02 -10.67
C PRO A 159 -4.28 7.47 -11.15
N ARG A 160 -5.41 8.17 -11.07
CA ARG A 160 -5.59 9.57 -11.46
C ARG A 160 -5.68 10.50 -10.24
N SER A 161 -5.11 10.09 -9.11
CA SER A 161 -5.20 10.81 -7.82
C SER A 161 -6.64 10.99 -7.31
N GLN A 162 -7.57 10.16 -7.78
CA GLN A 162 -8.93 10.11 -7.24
C GLN A 162 -8.93 9.30 -5.95
N GLU A 163 -9.65 9.79 -4.93
CA GLU A 163 -9.95 8.98 -3.75
C GLU A 163 -10.94 7.88 -4.14
N VAL A 164 -10.70 6.67 -3.66
CA VAL A 164 -11.59 5.53 -3.81
C VAL A 164 -12.15 5.24 -2.42
N ALA A 165 -13.47 5.35 -2.27
CA ALA A 165 -14.10 5.05 -1.00
C ALA A 165 -14.04 3.54 -0.74
N ILE A 166 -13.72 3.15 0.49
CA ILE A 166 -13.64 1.73 0.87
C ILE A 166 -15.03 1.08 0.75
N GLU A 167 -16.07 1.86 1.05
CA GLU A 167 -17.48 1.47 1.00
C GLU A 167 -17.96 1.18 -0.42
N ASP A 168 -17.33 1.77 -1.44
CA ASP A 168 -17.65 1.51 -2.84
C ASP A 168 -17.12 0.13 -3.30
N SER A 169 -16.18 -0.45 -2.54
CA SER A 169 -15.60 -1.76 -2.85
C SER A 169 -16.41 -2.88 -2.22
N LYS A 170 -17.15 -3.62 -3.06
CA LYS A 170 -17.82 -4.86 -2.66
C LYS A 170 -16.85 -5.88 -2.07
N VAL A 171 -15.64 -5.95 -2.62
CA VAL A 171 -14.60 -6.90 -2.18
C VAL A 171 -14.17 -6.57 -0.75
N LEU A 172 -13.84 -5.31 -0.46
CA LEU A 172 -13.45 -4.90 0.89
C LEU A 172 -14.60 -5.06 1.89
N THR A 173 -15.81 -4.69 1.49
CA THR A 173 -17.01 -4.87 2.32
C THR A 173 -17.23 -6.35 2.70
N GLU A 174 -17.03 -7.28 1.76
CA GLU A 174 -17.10 -8.73 2.04
C GLU A 174 -15.98 -9.17 3.00
N MET A 175 -14.76 -8.64 2.82
CA MET A 175 -13.61 -8.95 3.67
C MET A 175 -13.80 -8.45 5.10
N HIS A 176 -14.34 -7.25 5.28
CA HIS A 176 -14.67 -6.69 6.59
C HIS A 176 -15.70 -7.54 7.32
N LYS A 177 -16.77 -7.95 6.63
CA LYS A 177 -17.78 -8.85 7.19
C LYS A 177 -17.21 -10.20 7.60
N ALA A 178 -16.20 -10.68 6.87
CA ALA A 178 -15.51 -11.93 7.17
C ALA A 178 -14.36 -11.78 8.18
N GLY A 179 -14.13 -10.58 8.74
CA GLY A 179 -13.09 -10.34 9.75
C GLY A 179 -11.66 -10.45 9.20
N LEU A 180 -11.45 -10.21 7.90
CA LEU A 180 -10.15 -10.44 7.26
C LEU A 180 -9.04 -9.49 7.73
N VAL A 181 -9.40 -8.32 8.29
CA VAL A 181 -8.43 -7.41 8.92
C VAL A 181 -7.68 -8.14 10.05
N ASP A 182 -8.41 -8.78 10.96
CA ASP A 182 -7.83 -9.52 12.09
C ASP A 182 -7.07 -10.77 11.63
N VAL A 183 -7.60 -11.48 10.62
CA VAL A 183 -6.95 -12.67 10.04
C VAL A 183 -5.58 -12.30 9.45
N VAL A 184 -5.52 -11.24 8.64
CA VAL A 184 -4.27 -10.76 8.04
C VAL A 184 -3.30 -10.23 9.11
N GLY A 185 -3.81 -9.52 10.11
CA GLY A 185 -3.00 -9.02 11.24
C GLY A 185 -2.35 -10.16 12.03
N LYS A 186 -3.14 -11.17 12.43
CA LYS A 186 -2.64 -12.35 13.15
C LYS A 186 -1.61 -13.14 12.33
N HIS A 187 -1.89 -13.35 11.05
CA HIS A 187 -0.97 -14.02 10.13
C HIS A 187 0.36 -13.26 10.04
N THR A 188 0.32 -11.96 9.81
CA THR A 188 1.52 -11.13 9.68
C THR A 188 2.36 -11.16 10.96
N LYS A 189 1.72 -11.02 12.12
CA LYS A 189 2.40 -11.10 13.42
C LYS A 189 3.11 -12.44 13.58
N THR A 190 2.44 -13.54 13.25
CA THR A 190 3.03 -14.89 13.27
C THR A 190 4.26 -14.98 12.36
N VAL A 191 4.19 -14.39 11.17
CA VAL A 191 5.34 -14.35 10.24
C VAL A 191 6.51 -13.58 10.81
N PHE A 192 6.27 -12.42 11.44
CA PHE A 192 7.34 -11.62 12.03
C PHE A 192 7.97 -12.29 13.26
N GLU A 193 7.18 -12.91 14.12
CA GLU A 193 7.67 -13.64 15.30
C GLU A 193 8.47 -14.88 14.91
N GLY A 194 7.99 -15.67 13.93
CA GLY A 194 8.70 -16.88 13.47
C GLY A 194 10.11 -16.61 12.91
N ILE A 195 10.33 -15.44 12.32
CA ILE A 195 11.66 -15.02 11.84
C ILE A 195 12.59 -14.71 13.03
N CYS A 196 12.08 -14.12 14.11
CA CYS A 196 12.88 -13.81 15.30
C CYS A 196 13.32 -15.08 16.05
N ASP A 197 12.51 -16.13 16.00
CA ASP A 197 12.76 -17.39 16.72
C ASP A 197 13.62 -18.39 15.92
N GLY A 198 14.04 -18.04 14.70
CA GLY A 198 14.89 -18.88 13.85
C GLY A 198 14.21 -20.17 13.35
N ASN A 199 12.89 -20.24 13.44
CA ASN A 199 12.14 -21.41 13.03
C ASN A 199 11.70 -21.21 11.57
N GLU A 200 12.49 -21.71 10.61
CA GLU A 200 12.16 -21.72 9.17
C GLU A 200 11.03 -22.71 8.82
N ALA A 201 10.03 -22.82 9.69
CA ALA A 201 8.79 -23.56 9.46
C ALA A 201 7.62 -22.58 9.32
N LEU A 202 7.82 -21.56 8.49
CA LEU A 202 6.72 -20.86 7.84
C LEU A 202 6.92 -21.12 6.39
#